data_AF-A0A1F8YDY5-F1
#
_entry.id   AF-A0A1F8YDY5-F1
#
_cell.length_a   1.000
_cell.length_b   1.000
_cell.length_c   1.000
_cell.angle_alpha   90.00
_cell.angle_beta   90.00
_cell.angle_gamma   90.00
#
_symmetry.space_group_name_H-M   'P 1'
#
loop_
_entity.id
_entity.type
_entity.pdbx_description
1 polymer ?
#
loop_
_entity_poly.entity_id
_entity_poly.type
_entity_poly.pdbx_seq_one_letter_code
_entity_poly.pdbx_strand_id
1 'polypeptide(L)'
;MALIFPSAIKLIDENNLSFKGFDAVFYDAVEAAKDGYFVFSAKDNEEVYLFVVGGRPFASGRADRDGQSFLDIREFFETYLRRGAADIKFYKVEKKLLLSILVYFRKRPVQKFTADMVDMEKVLRELEAKGLDSIIVARCGDKMGFSLCIKGRPSFNYFSEEVHAAEQPRDALLFHIFGEKDAAQSIEIFEDIHITPSEDAIPPKGKMPGSLTEHYVEPFTPSSVSGATVALIFEGKVIKTHTVIKKDTIIGRLEGSDIMIENPGVSRHHAIIREGDGKFIIEDNGSANGTFINGERVTKREIKDGDNIQILKYNLLFRYPLPPVAEDTEKTMYVAPPAATPVKKPAGAARLVLEDGTELPLKSTIMTIGKGEDMELKIDGFLIATHQASILRGKEGEFILVHKGGMTATKVNGEKINEHPLKNGDVIEIGKHKISYMVS
;
A
#
# COMPACT_ATOMS: atom_id res chain seq x y z
N MET A 1 15.10 17.64 20.48
CA MET A 1 13.81 16.95 20.71
C MET A 1 13.88 15.70 19.87
N ALA A 2 13.54 14.52 20.40
CA ALA A 2 13.74 13.29 19.64
C ALA A 2 12.73 13.18 18.51
N LEU A 3 13.18 12.91 17.27
CA LEU A 3 12.25 12.61 16.18
C LEU A 3 11.77 11.17 16.30
N ILE A 4 10.46 10.99 16.43
CA ILE A 4 9.86 9.65 16.48
C ILE A 4 9.37 9.30 15.07
N PHE A 5 10.13 8.43 14.41
CA PHE A 5 9.73 7.87 13.12
C PHE A 5 8.74 6.72 13.31
N PRO A 6 7.67 6.68 12.50
CA PRO A 6 6.64 5.65 12.58
C PRO A 6 7.17 4.29 12.14
N SER A 7 6.60 3.20 12.65
CA SER A 7 6.89 1.82 12.22
C SER A 7 8.38 1.40 12.27
N ALA A 8 9.23 2.17 12.94
CA ALA A 8 10.65 1.86 13.12
C ALA A 8 10.83 0.84 14.25
N ILE A 9 11.47 -0.30 13.96
CA ILE A 9 11.69 -1.37 14.92
C ILE A 9 13.09 -1.21 15.49
N LYS A 10 13.20 -0.86 16.77
CA LYS A 10 14.48 -0.84 17.47
C LYS A 10 15.02 -2.27 17.58
N LEU A 11 16.19 -2.52 16.99
CA LEU A 11 16.85 -3.83 17.05
C LEU A 11 18.01 -3.87 18.04
N ILE A 12 18.72 -2.76 18.18
CA ILE A 12 19.89 -2.65 19.05
C ILE A 12 19.78 -1.38 19.88
N ASP A 13 20.18 -1.49 21.16
CA ASP A 13 20.20 -0.41 22.14
C ASP A 13 21.42 -0.60 23.04
N GLU A 14 22.52 0.03 22.67
CA GLU A 14 23.82 -0.14 23.32
C GLU A 14 24.19 1.14 24.07
N ASN A 15 24.39 0.99 25.37
CA ASN A 15 24.72 2.12 26.23
C ASN A 15 26.22 2.25 26.40
N ASN A 16 26.71 3.49 26.43
CA ASN A 16 28.12 3.78 26.70
C ASN A 16 29.08 3.04 25.73
N LEU A 17 28.70 2.95 24.44
CA LEU A 17 29.48 2.22 23.43
C LEU A 17 30.67 3.07 22.94
N SER A 18 31.87 2.50 22.98
CA SER A 18 33.06 3.14 22.40
C SER A 18 33.13 2.94 20.88
N PHE A 19 33.88 3.80 20.18
CA PHE A 19 34.10 3.66 18.73
C PHE A 19 34.66 2.30 18.30
N LYS A 20 35.54 1.69 19.09
CA LYS A 20 36.04 0.33 18.80
C LYS A 20 34.95 -0.74 18.90
N GLY A 21 33.91 -0.53 19.70
CA GLY A 21 32.76 -1.41 19.81
C GLY A 21 31.69 -1.17 18.75
N PHE A 22 31.70 0.00 18.10
CA PHE A 22 30.75 0.34 17.05
C PHE A 22 30.78 -0.64 15.88
N ASP A 23 31.96 -1.12 15.46
CA ASP A 23 32.06 -2.03 14.32
C ASP A 23 31.29 -3.35 14.52
N ALA A 24 31.31 -3.90 15.74
CA ALA A 24 30.57 -5.11 16.08
C ALA A 24 29.05 -4.86 16.04
N VAL A 25 28.62 -3.76 16.68
CA VAL A 25 27.22 -3.34 16.69
C VAL A 25 26.71 -3.02 15.28
N PHE A 26 27.56 -2.40 14.46
CA PHE A 26 27.28 -2.13 13.06
C PHE A 26 27.07 -3.43 12.29
N TYR A 27 27.97 -4.39 12.44
CA TYR A 27 27.88 -5.69 11.79
C TYR A 27 26.59 -6.43 12.17
N ASP A 28 26.29 -6.52 13.47
CA ASP A 28 25.10 -7.22 13.99
C ASP A 28 23.80 -6.59 13.47
N ALA A 29 23.72 -5.25 13.48
CA ALA A 29 22.58 -4.52 12.94
C ALA A 29 22.40 -4.75 11.43
N VAL A 30 23.50 -4.71 10.68
CA VAL A 30 23.48 -4.93 9.23
C VAL A 30 23.06 -6.35 8.89
N GLU A 31 23.50 -7.35 9.64
CA GLU A 31 23.06 -8.73 9.48
C GLU A 31 21.56 -8.87 9.74
N ALA A 32 21.04 -8.19 10.77
CA ALA A 32 19.64 -8.28 11.18
C ALA A 32 18.64 -7.58 10.23
N ALA A 33 19.04 -6.47 9.60
CA ALA A 33 18.10 -5.59 8.90
C ALA A 33 18.52 -5.12 7.52
N LYS A 34 19.83 -4.97 7.27
CA LYS A 34 20.44 -4.29 6.11
C LYS A 34 20.03 -2.82 5.89
N ASP A 35 18.75 -2.47 6.04
CA ASP A 35 18.19 -1.14 5.86
C ASP A 35 17.71 -0.57 7.20
N GLY A 36 18.14 0.64 7.52
CA GLY A 36 17.87 1.25 8.82
C GLY A 36 18.64 2.53 9.07
N TYR A 37 18.65 2.95 10.33
CA TYR A 37 19.50 4.04 10.78
C TYR A 37 20.01 3.82 12.19
N PHE A 38 21.25 4.25 12.43
CA PHE A 38 21.76 4.48 13.77
C PHE A 38 21.39 5.88 14.23
N VAL A 39 21.13 6.03 15.52
CA VAL A 39 20.90 7.33 16.15
C VAL A 39 21.51 7.36 17.54
N PHE A 40 22.12 8.49 17.89
CA PHE A 40 22.50 8.82 19.26
C PHE A 40 22.21 10.30 19.51
N SER A 41 21.89 10.68 20.74
CA SER A 41 21.78 12.08 21.11
C SER A 41 23.18 12.69 21.19
N ALA A 42 23.40 13.93 20.76
CA ALA A 42 24.61 14.72 20.94
C ALA A 42 24.41 15.77 22.07
N LYS A 43 25.16 16.88 22.06
CA LYS A 43 24.95 17.98 23.03
C LYS A 43 23.62 18.70 22.75
N ASP A 44 23.07 19.37 23.76
CA ASP A 44 21.87 20.22 23.63
C ASP A 44 20.60 19.50 23.12
N ASN A 45 20.49 18.18 23.32
CA ASN A 45 19.40 17.32 22.82
C ASN A 45 19.26 17.33 21.28
N GLU A 46 20.35 17.59 20.56
CA GLU A 46 20.51 17.25 19.15
C GLU A 46 20.57 15.73 19.01
N GLU A 47 20.02 15.18 17.93
CA GLU A 47 20.16 13.78 17.56
C GLU A 47 20.92 13.67 16.24
N VAL A 48 21.84 12.71 16.18
CA VAL A 48 22.71 12.51 15.03
C VAL A 48 22.46 11.12 14.45
N TYR A 49 22.23 11.07 13.14
CA TYR A 49 21.73 9.92 12.41
C TYR A 49 22.76 9.43 11.39
N LEU A 50 22.93 8.11 11.31
CA LEU A 50 23.63 7.44 10.21
C LEU A 50 22.65 6.50 9.51
N PHE A 51 22.28 6.83 8.28
CA PHE A 51 21.38 6.04 7.46
C PHE A 51 22.17 4.94 6.74
N VAL A 52 21.65 3.72 6.82
CA VAL A 52 22.26 2.52 6.25
C VAL A 52 21.32 1.94 5.22
N VAL A 53 21.85 1.69 4.02
CA VAL A 53 21.13 1.07 2.90
C VAL A 53 21.89 -0.15 2.43
N GLY A 54 21.22 -1.30 2.36
CA GLY A 54 21.85 -2.56 1.92
C GLY A 54 23.06 -2.96 2.78
N GLY A 55 23.08 -2.54 4.04
CA GLY A 55 24.18 -2.77 4.97
C GLY A 55 25.35 -1.79 4.86
N ARG A 56 25.16 -0.67 4.15
CA ARG A 56 26.22 0.29 3.83
C ARG A 56 25.87 1.70 4.31
N PRO A 57 26.80 2.44 4.94
CA PRO A 57 26.61 3.86 5.25
C PRO A 57 26.29 4.68 4.01
N PHE A 58 25.06 5.18 3.94
CA PHE A 58 24.50 5.83 2.75
C PHE A 58 24.45 7.35 2.88
N ALA A 59 24.06 7.84 4.05
CA ALA A 59 23.96 9.26 4.38
C ALA A 59 23.94 9.48 5.90
N SER A 60 24.05 10.73 6.32
CA SER A 60 23.85 11.13 7.71
C SER A 60 23.09 12.44 7.83
N GLY A 61 22.60 12.73 9.02
CA GLY A 61 21.88 13.97 9.32
C GLY A 61 21.86 14.26 10.80
N ARG A 62 21.42 15.47 11.15
CA ARG A 62 21.12 15.88 12.52
C ARG A 62 19.70 16.41 12.62
N ALA A 63 19.10 16.27 13.79
CA ALA A 63 17.84 16.90 14.12
C ALA A 63 17.87 17.49 15.52
N ASP A 64 17.34 18.70 15.67
CA ASP A 64 17.26 19.43 16.93
C ASP A 64 15.90 20.15 17.07
N ARG A 65 15.85 21.26 17.81
CA ARG A 65 14.62 22.06 17.97
C ARG A 65 14.36 23.00 16.79
N ASP A 66 15.40 23.41 16.09
CA ASP A 66 15.35 24.36 14.98
C ASP A 66 15.08 23.63 13.64
N GLY A 67 15.28 22.32 13.60
CA GLY A 67 14.82 21.45 12.53
C GLY A 67 15.79 20.30 12.28
N GLN A 68 15.80 19.83 11.04
CA GLN A 68 16.69 18.78 10.56
C GLN A 68 17.62 19.31 9.47
N SER A 69 18.85 18.81 9.44
CA SER A 69 19.81 19.12 8.39
C SER A 69 20.68 17.92 8.03
N PHE A 70 21.21 17.96 6.81
CA PHE A 70 22.08 16.93 6.28
C PHE A 70 23.51 17.06 6.80
N LEU A 71 24.18 15.91 6.94
CA LEU A 71 25.59 15.82 7.34
C LEU A 71 26.38 14.89 6.43
N ASP A 72 27.66 15.19 6.29
CA ASP A 72 28.65 14.23 5.81
C ASP A 72 28.78 13.08 6.81
N ILE A 73 28.94 11.85 6.30
CA ILE A 73 29.10 10.64 7.13
C ILE A 73 30.32 10.76 8.04
N ARG A 74 31.39 11.43 7.57
CA ARG A 74 32.53 11.75 8.41
C ARG A 74 32.12 12.56 9.65
N GLU A 75 31.22 13.52 9.51
CA GLU A 75 30.79 14.36 10.63
C GLU A 75 29.98 13.57 11.67
N PHE A 76 29.20 12.56 11.24
CA PHE A 76 28.59 11.60 12.16
C PHE A 76 29.65 10.93 13.04
N PHE A 77 30.70 10.38 12.43
CA PHE A 77 31.75 9.67 13.18
C PHE A 77 32.60 10.61 14.03
N GLU A 78 32.92 11.81 13.56
CA GLU A 78 33.61 12.81 14.37
C GLU A 78 32.80 13.22 15.60
N THR A 79 31.49 13.41 15.44
CA THR A 79 30.59 13.77 16.55
C THR A 79 30.49 12.63 17.55
N TYR A 80 30.39 11.39 17.06
CA TYR A 80 30.40 10.19 17.90
C TYR A 80 31.72 10.04 18.67
N LEU A 81 32.87 10.22 18.00
CA LEU A 81 34.19 10.20 18.63
C LEU A 81 34.39 11.29 19.69
N ARG A 82 33.92 12.51 19.42
CA ARG A 82 34.00 13.64 20.38
C ARG A 82 33.13 13.40 21.62
N ARG A 83 31.98 12.75 21.47
CA ARG A 83 31.11 12.37 22.60
C ARG A 83 31.74 11.24 23.43
N GLY A 84 32.53 10.37 22.80
CA GLY A 84 33.10 9.20 23.46
C GLY A 84 32.06 8.09 23.56
N ALA A 85 31.83 7.59 24.77
CA ALA A 85 30.88 6.52 25.01
C ALA A 85 29.44 7.07 24.96
N ALA A 86 28.71 6.73 23.90
CA ALA A 86 27.37 7.25 23.63
C ALA A 86 26.33 6.12 23.59
N ASP A 87 25.13 6.42 24.06
CA ASP A 87 23.98 5.53 23.92
C ASP A 87 23.52 5.57 22.47
N ILE A 88 23.78 4.48 21.76
CA ILE A 88 23.51 4.36 20.33
C ILE A 88 22.46 3.29 20.09
N LYS A 89 21.50 3.64 19.24
CA LYS A 89 20.37 2.79 18.88
C LYS A 89 20.38 2.52 17.40
N PHE A 90 19.96 1.32 17.02
CA PHE A 90 19.70 0.99 15.62
C PHE A 90 18.23 0.65 15.42
N TYR A 91 17.64 1.28 14.42
CA TYR A 91 16.26 1.07 14.01
C TYR A 91 16.22 0.48 12.61
N LYS A 92 15.56 -0.67 12.47
CA LYS A 92 15.16 -1.23 11.18
C LYS A 92 13.90 -0.53 10.70
N VAL A 93 13.87 -0.18 9.42
CA VAL A 93 12.72 0.42 8.75
C VAL A 93 12.44 -0.25 7.40
N GLU A 94 11.20 -0.16 6.93
CA GLU A 94 10.84 -0.55 5.57
C GLU A 94 11.49 0.42 4.56
N LYS A 95 11.79 -0.08 3.35
CA LYS A 95 12.56 0.66 2.34
C LYS A 95 11.94 2.00 1.94
N LYS A 96 10.63 2.04 1.68
CA LYS A 96 9.97 3.29 1.27
C LYS A 96 9.81 4.27 2.42
N LEU A 97 9.69 3.78 3.65
CA LEU A 97 9.81 4.63 4.84
C LEU A 97 11.23 5.21 4.94
N LEU A 98 12.28 4.41 4.76
CA LEU A 98 13.67 4.90 4.78
C LEU A 98 13.91 5.98 3.71
N LEU A 99 13.40 5.79 2.49
CA LEU A 99 13.41 6.83 1.46
C LEU A 99 12.69 8.10 1.95
N SER A 100 11.52 7.95 2.55
CA SER A 100 10.71 9.08 3.01
C SER A 100 11.43 9.90 4.07
N ILE A 101 12.11 9.23 5.00
CA ILE A 101 12.97 9.87 6.01
C ILE A 101 14.16 10.58 5.34
N LEU A 102 14.84 9.91 4.40
CA LEU A 102 15.98 10.51 3.69
C LEU A 102 15.59 11.76 2.89
N VAL A 103 14.42 11.76 2.24
CA VAL A 103 13.85 12.94 1.58
C VAL A 103 13.62 14.06 2.57
N TYR A 104 13.01 13.77 3.72
CA TYR A 104 12.76 14.75 4.77
C TYR A 104 14.05 15.43 5.29
N PHE A 105 15.17 14.70 5.39
CA PHE A 105 16.45 15.27 5.80
C PHE A 105 17.18 16.03 4.68
N ARG A 106 17.05 15.59 3.43
CA ARG A 106 17.92 16.04 2.33
C ARG A 106 17.28 17.03 1.37
N LYS A 107 15.95 17.13 1.37
CA LYS A 107 15.20 17.94 0.43
C LYS A 107 14.47 19.04 1.17
N ARG A 108 14.05 20.06 0.42
CA ARG A 108 13.19 21.12 0.94
C ARG A 108 11.78 20.87 0.45
N PRO A 109 10.76 21.06 1.31
CA PRO A 109 9.39 20.97 0.85
C PRO A 109 9.12 22.10 -0.15
N VAL A 110 8.40 21.77 -1.22
CA VAL A 110 7.91 22.78 -2.18
C VAL A 110 6.76 23.58 -1.59
N GLN A 111 6.03 22.98 -0.63
CA GLN A 111 4.89 23.58 0.03
C GLN A 111 4.87 23.18 1.51
N LYS A 112 4.55 24.14 2.38
CA LYS A 112 4.43 23.93 3.83
C LYS A 112 3.22 24.69 4.35
N PHE A 113 2.36 24.00 5.11
CA PHE A 113 1.09 24.52 5.60
C PHE A 113 0.89 24.20 7.08
N THR A 114 0.05 24.99 7.74
CA THR A 114 -0.61 24.59 8.99
C THR A 114 -1.85 23.77 8.64
N ALA A 115 -2.10 22.65 9.32
CA ALA A 115 -3.14 21.71 8.88
C ALA A 115 -4.57 22.26 8.99
N ASP A 116 -4.83 23.18 9.91
CA ASP A 116 -6.15 23.82 10.12
C ASP A 116 -6.56 24.78 8.99
N MET A 117 -5.60 25.26 8.19
CA MET A 117 -5.83 26.26 7.13
C MET A 117 -5.78 25.70 5.70
N VAL A 118 -5.58 24.38 5.54
CA VAL A 118 -5.32 23.76 4.22
C VAL A 118 -6.45 22.84 3.77
N ASP A 119 -6.95 23.10 2.55
CA ASP A 119 -7.85 22.17 1.84
C ASP A 119 -7.02 21.04 1.24
N MET A 120 -6.78 19.99 2.03
CA MET A 120 -5.99 18.84 1.60
C MET A 120 -6.60 18.08 0.42
N GLU A 121 -7.93 18.09 0.27
CA GLU A 121 -8.59 17.46 -0.86
C GLU A 121 -8.21 18.14 -2.19
N LYS A 122 -8.12 19.48 -2.17
CA LYS A 122 -7.61 20.24 -3.31
C LYS A 122 -6.13 19.94 -3.58
N VAL A 123 -5.30 19.93 -2.54
CA VAL A 123 -3.86 19.63 -2.66
C VAL A 123 -3.63 18.25 -3.28
N LEU A 124 -4.36 17.23 -2.81
CA LEU A 124 -4.24 15.86 -3.34
C LEU A 124 -4.68 15.78 -4.81
N ARG A 125 -5.77 16.46 -5.20
CA ARG A 125 -6.17 16.56 -6.62
C ARG A 125 -5.09 17.21 -7.49
N GLU A 126 -4.42 18.24 -6.98
CA GLU A 126 -3.33 18.90 -7.71
C GLU A 126 -2.11 18.00 -7.87
N LEU A 127 -1.74 17.25 -6.83
CA LEU A 127 -0.66 16.26 -6.90
C LEU A 127 -1.00 15.13 -7.89
N GLU A 128 -2.22 14.60 -7.84
CA GLU A 128 -2.72 13.59 -8.77
C GLU A 128 -2.70 14.09 -10.22
N ALA A 129 -3.11 15.35 -10.46
CA ALA A 129 -3.07 15.97 -11.77
C ALA A 129 -1.65 16.16 -12.31
N LYS A 130 -0.67 16.46 -11.45
CA LYS A 130 0.75 16.51 -11.81
C LYS A 130 1.30 15.13 -12.14
N GLY A 131 0.76 14.07 -11.52
CA GLY A 131 1.17 12.69 -11.76
C GLY A 131 2.61 12.37 -11.34
N LEU A 132 3.19 13.20 -10.46
CA LEU A 132 4.56 13.03 -9.96
C LEU A 132 4.56 12.24 -8.65
N ASP A 133 5.60 11.44 -8.44
CA ASP A 133 5.84 10.82 -7.15
C ASP A 133 6.22 11.91 -6.14
N SER A 134 5.65 11.85 -4.95
CA SER A 134 5.83 12.88 -3.92
C SER A 134 5.72 12.29 -2.53
N ILE A 135 6.23 13.00 -1.54
CA ILE A 135 6.08 12.63 -0.13
C ILE A 135 5.36 13.74 0.60
N ILE A 136 4.33 13.36 1.35
CA ILE A 136 3.63 14.23 2.29
C ILE A 136 4.09 13.85 3.68
N VAL A 137 4.58 14.83 4.43
CA VAL A 137 4.96 14.68 5.84
C VAL A 137 3.96 15.45 6.69
N ALA A 138 3.28 14.75 7.58
CA ALA A 138 2.40 15.33 8.58
C ALA A 138 3.09 15.26 9.95
N ARG A 139 3.14 16.38 10.69
CA ARG A 139 3.75 16.44 12.02
C ARG A 139 2.68 16.65 13.08
N CYS A 140 2.62 15.77 14.07
CA CYS A 140 1.76 15.87 15.24
C CYS A 140 2.64 15.92 16.49
N GLY A 141 3.07 17.13 16.89
CA GLY A 141 4.05 17.28 17.97
C GLY A 141 5.44 16.74 17.59
N ASP A 142 5.95 15.76 18.35
CA ASP A 142 7.22 15.06 18.13
C ASP A 142 7.09 13.82 17.22
N LYS A 143 5.85 13.35 17.00
CA LYS A 143 5.53 12.27 16.08
C LYS A 143 5.47 12.77 14.64
N MET A 144 5.94 11.93 13.72
CA MET A 144 5.82 12.17 12.29
C MET A 144 5.00 11.08 11.61
N GLY A 145 4.25 11.50 10.59
CA GLY A 145 3.57 10.65 9.63
C GLY A 145 4.09 10.91 8.23
N PHE A 146 4.26 9.84 7.45
CA PHE A 146 4.70 9.91 6.06
C PHE A 146 3.67 9.27 5.16
N SER A 147 3.35 9.93 4.05
CA SER A 147 2.61 9.34 2.93
C SER A 147 3.44 9.46 1.67
N LEU A 148 3.85 8.32 1.11
CA LEU A 148 4.47 8.26 -0.21
C LEU A 148 3.36 8.17 -1.26
N CYS A 149 3.32 9.20 -2.09
CA CYS A 149 2.42 9.31 -3.23
C CYS A 149 3.10 8.75 -4.48
N ILE A 150 2.43 7.83 -5.16
CA ILE A 150 2.86 7.29 -6.46
C ILE A 150 1.96 7.87 -7.53
N LYS A 151 2.54 8.50 -8.55
CA LYS A 151 1.80 9.24 -9.58
C LYS A 151 0.79 10.22 -8.97
N GLY A 152 1.21 10.93 -7.93
CA GLY A 152 0.40 11.90 -7.19
C GLY A 152 -0.63 11.31 -6.21
N ARG A 153 -0.79 9.98 -6.14
CA ARG A 153 -1.78 9.32 -5.27
C ARG A 153 -1.15 8.76 -4.01
N PRO A 154 -1.65 9.11 -2.80
CA PRO A 154 -1.26 8.43 -1.56
C PRO A 154 -1.33 6.92 -1.73
N SER A 155 -0.21 6.24 -1.53
CA SER A 155 -0.10 4.79 -1.82
C SER A 155 0.48 4.02 -0.64
N PHE A 156 1.41 4.61 0.11
CA PHE A 156 2.02 4.00 1.28
C PHE A 156 2.04 5.00 2.43
N ASN A 157 1.38 4.64 3.53
CA ASN A 157 1.29 5.47 4.72
C ASN A 157 2.06 4.83 5.87
N TYR A 158 2.79 5.66 6.60
CA TYR A 158 3.54 5.28 7.79
C TYR A 158 3.17 6.27 8.89
N PHE A 159 2.33 5.83 9.83
CA PHE A 159 1.86 6.64 10.94
C PHE A 159 2.26 5.99 12.27
N SER A 160 2.43 6.82 13.30
CA SER A 160 2.87 6.34 14.62
C SER A 160 1.76 5.60 15.39
N GLU A 161 0.52 5.76 14.95
CA GLU A 161 -0.66 5.11 15.52
C GLU A 161 -1.21 4.10 14.52
N GLU A 162 -1.82 3.03 15.02
CA GLU A 162 -2.60 2.10 14.19
C GLU A 162 -3.86 2.81 13.69
N VAL A 163 -3.70 3.65 12.67
CA VAL A 163 -4.83 4.16 11.88
C VAL A 163 -5.50 2.94 11.25
N HIS A 164 -6.83 2.88 11.35
CA HIS A 164 -7.65 1.73 10.98
C HIS A 164 -7.14 1.04 9.69
N ALA A 165 -6.56 -0.16 9.83
CA ALA A 165 -5.92 -0.91 8.74
C ALA A 165 -6.86 -1.27 7.56
N ALA A 166 -8.14 -0.90 7.64
CA ALA A 166 -9.19 -1.11 6.65
C ALA A 166 -9.48 0.12 5.75
N GLU A 167 -8.83 1.26 5.95
CA GLU A 167 -9.06 2.49 5.17
C GLU A 167 -8.16 2.57 3.92
N GLN A 168 -8.67 3.20 2.84
CA GLN A 168 -7.85 3.50 1.67
C GLN A 168 -6.73 4.49 2.06
N PRO A 169 -5.53 4.43 1.45
CA PRO A 169 -4.40 5.29 1.85
C PRO A 169 -4.71 6.80 1.83
N ARG A 170 -5.56 7.26 0.91
CA ARG A 170 -6.03 8.65 0.85
C ARG A 170 -6.82 9.03 2.10
N ASP A 171 -7.81 8.21 2.45
CA ASP A 171 -8.69 8.46 3.60
C ASP A 171 -7.92 8.37 4.91
N ALA A 172 -7.05 7.36 5.04
CA ALA A 172 -6.18 7.19 6.21
C ALA A 172 -5.23 8.39 6.41
N LEU A 173 -4.75 9.00 5.32
CA LEU A 173 -3.93 10.22 5.39
C LEU A 173 -4.76 11.41 5.87
N LEU A 174 -5.96 11.62 5.31
CA LEU A 174 -6.84 12.71 5.74
C LEU A 174 -7.26 12.54 7.20
N PHE A 175 -7.56 11.32 7.63
CA PHE A 175 -7.86 11.01 9.03
C PHE A 175 -6.67 11.32 9.94
N HIS A 176 -5.46 10.92 9.53
CA HIS A 176 -4.25 11.23 10.29
C HIS A 176 -4.01 12.75 10.42
N ILE A 177 -4.34 13.52 9.38
CA ILE A 177 -4.16 14.99 9.38
C ILE A 177 -5.21 15.70 10.22
N PHE A 178 -6.49 15.33 10.11
CA PHE A 178 -7.63 16.06 10.67
C PHE A 178 -8.29 15.40 11.88
N GLY A 179 -7.79 14.26 12.34
CA GLY A 179 -8.36 13.52 13.47
C GLY A 179 -8.42 14.36 14.76
N GLU A 180 -9.50 14.20 15.53
CA GLU A 180 -9.82 15.08 16.67
C GLU A 180 -8.82 15.01 17.84
N LYS A 181 -8.08 13.91 17.99
CA LYS A 181 -7.17 13.70 19.14
C LYS A 181 -5.73 14.14 18.89
N ASP A 182 -5.26 14.06 17.66
CA ASP A 182 -3.85 14.23 17.29
C ASP A 182 -3.72 14.88 15.90
N ALA A 183 -4.52 15.93 15.64
CA ALA A 183 -4.48 16.65 14.38
C ALA A 183 -3.05 17.15 14.07
N ALA A 184 -2.67 17.07 12.80
CA ALA A 184 -1.37 17.55 12.36
C ALA A 184 -1.25 19.05 12.64
N GLN A 185 -0.08 19.46 13.12
CA GLN A 185 0.25 20.87 13.32
C GLN A 185 0.83 21.47 12.04
N SER A 186 1.56 20.67 11.27
CA SER A 186 2.12 21.10 9.99
C SER A 186 2.12 19.99 8.96
N ILE A 187 1.94 20.38 7.69
CA ILE A 187 2.00 19.51 6.52
C ILE A 187 3.08 20.04 5.59
N GLU A 188 3.98 19.17 5.16
CA GLU A 188 5.08 19.47 4.25
C GLU A 188 5.03 18.55 3.03
N ILE A 189 5.15 19.11 1.82
CA ILE A 189 5.05 18.37 0.56
C ILE A 189 6.38 18.43 -0.17
N PHE A 190 6.89 17.28 -0.55
CA PHE A 190 8.14 17.09 -1.26
C PHE A 190 7.84 16.48 -2.64
N GLU A 191 8.07 17.24 -3.71
CA GLU A 191 7.92 16.74 -5.10
C GLU A 191 9.26 16.23 -5.68
N ASP A 192 10.39 16.74 -5.19
CA ASP A 192 11.70 16.16 -5.48
C ASP A 192 12.03 15.08 -4.44
N ILE A 193 11.65 13.84 -4.76
CA ILE A 193 11.93 12.70 -3.91
C ILE A 193 13.20 11.94 -4.33
N HIS A 194 14.01 12.49 -5.26
CA HIS A 194 15.20 11.82 -5.81
C HIS A 194 16.37 11.84 -4.82
N ILE A 195 16.74 10.67 -4.28
CA ILE A 195 17.81 10.54 -3.29
C ILE A 195 18.99 9.76 -3.86
N THR A 196 20.18 10.37 -3.79
CA THR A 196 21.46 9.76 -4.14
C THR A 196 22.33 9.60 -2.90
N PRO A 197 23.33 8.71 -2.90
CA PRO A 197 24.27 8.57 -1.79
C PRO A 197 25.00 9.89 -1.49
N SER A 198 25.43 10.06 -0.24
CA SER A 198 26.38 11.11 0.13
C SER A 198 27.68 10.99 -0.66
N GLU A 199 28.39 12.11 -0.85
CA GLU A 199 29.67 12.11 -1.57
C GLU A 199 30.73 11.27 -0.83
N ASP A 200 30.62 11.18 0.49
CA ASP A 200 31.48 10.37 1.36
C ASP A 200 30.84 9.03 1.77
N ALA A 201 29.87 8.52 1.01
CA ALA A 201 29.26 7.22 1.22
C ALA A 201 30.28 6.07 1.18
N ILE A 202 29.99 4.98 1.90
CA ILE A 202 30.89 3.84 2.07
C ILE A 202 30.16 2.55 1.69
N PRO A 203 30.52 1.86 0.58
CA PRO A 203 31.57 2.21 -0.39
C PRO A 203 31.24 3.49 -1.19
N PRO A 204 32.24 4.08 -1.88
CA PRO A 204 32.05 5.32 -2.64
C PRO A 204 30.83 5.25 -3.58
N LYS A 205 30.15 6.38 -3.74
CA LYS A 205 28.88 6.56 -4.47
C LYS A 205 28.78 5.81 -5.81
N GLY A 206 29.87 5.73 -6.59
CA GLY A 206 29.91 4.99 -7.86
C GLY A 206 29.73 3.47 -7.74
N LYS A 207 29.77 2.92 -6.52
CA LYS A 207 29.50 1.49 -6.21
C LYS A 207 28.14 1.30 -5.52
N MET A 208 27.34 2.34 -5.42
CA MET A 208 26.01 2.33 -4.82
C MET A 208 24.93 2.60 -5.88
N PRO A 209 23.64 2.31 -5.60
CA PRO A 209 22.55 2.71 -6.48
C PRO A 209 22.60 4.22 -6.75
N GLY A 210 22.48 4.60 -8.03
CA GLY A 210 22.49 6.01 -8.46
C GLY A 210 21.34 6.81 -7.84
N SER A 211 20.17 6.16 -7.66
CA SER A 211 19.01 6.72 -6.98
C SER A 211 18.31 5.66 -6.12
N LEU A 212 18.04 5.98 -4.86
CA LEU A 212 17.15 5.17 -4.03
C LEU A 212 15.70 5.28 -4.48
N THR A 213 15.34 6.39 -5.11
CA THR A 213 13.98 6.63 -5.58
C THR A 213 13.65 5.67 -6.69
N GLU A 214 14.53 5.55 -7.69
CA GLU A 214 14.41 4.50 -8.70
C GLU A 214 14.43 3.11 -8.04
N HIS A 215 15.33 2.88 -7.08
CA HIS A 215 15.44 1.56 -6.45
C HIS A 215 14.25 1.16 -5.56
N TYR A 216 13.56 2.11 -4.91
CA TYR A 216 12.52 1.87 -3.89
C TYR A 216 11.11 2.28 -4.33
N VAL A 217 11.00 3.15 -5.35
CA VAL A 217 9.75 3.69 -5.90
C VAL A 217 9.45 3.10 -7.27
N GLU A 218 10.43 2.56 -8.01
CA GLU A 218 10.11 1.86 -9.25
C GLU A 218 8.98 0.87 -8.99
N PRO A 219 7.87 0.92 -9.77
CA PRO A 219 7.00 -0.22 -9.84
C PRO A 219 7.92 -1.35 -10.24
N PHE A 220 8.03 -2.37 -9.39
CA PHE A 220 8.72 -3.62 -9.68
C PHE A 220 8.57 -3.89 -11.17
N THR A 221 9.59 -3.60 -11.99
CA THR A 221 9.56 -3.96 -13.40
C THR A 221 9.74 -5.45 -13.35
N PRO A 222 8.67 -6.25 -13.58
CA PRO A 222 8.78 -7.67 -13.40
C PRO A 222 9.70 -8.13 -14.52
N SER A 223 10.97 -8.34 -14.22
CA SER A 223 11.78 -9.24 -15.00
C SER A 223 11.12 -10.59 -14.82
N SER A 224 10.23 -10.90 -15.77
CA SER A 224 9.17 -11.91 -15.83
C SER A 224 7.78 -11.49 -15.27
N VAL A 225 6.95 -10.91 -16.15
CA VAL A 225 5.50 -11.08 -16.09
C VAL A 225 5.21 -12.40 -16.79
N SER A 226 5.15 -13.47 -16.00
CA SER A 226 4.84 -14.79 -16.53
C SER A 226 3.45 -14.90 -17.16
N GLY A 227 2.52 -14.02 -16.80
CA GLY A 227 1.10 -14.22 -17.14
C GLY A 227 0.52 -15.47 -16.48
N ALA A 228 1.22 -16.05 -15.48
CA ALA A 228 0.71 -17.17 -14.72
C ALA A 228 -0.53 -16.75 -13.93
N THR A 229 -1.47 -17.67 -13.76
CA THR A 229 -2.68 -17.47 -12.98
C THR A 229 -2.87 -18.61 -11.99
N VAL A 230 -3.43 -18.29 -10.84
CA VAL A 230 -3.81 -19.23 -9.80
C VAL A 230 -5.30 -19.13 -9.57
N ALA A 231 -6.04 -20.17 -9.91
CA ALA A 231 -7.47 -20.25 -9.63
C ALA A 231 -7.69 -20.91 -8.26
N LEU A 232 -8.21 -20.13 -7.30
CA LEU A 232 -8.64 -20.63 -5.99
C LEU A 232 -10.00 -21.31 -6.15
N ILE A 233 -10.07 -22.58 -5.77
CA ILE A 233 -11.20 -23.48 -5.95
C ILE A 233 -11.59 -24.06 -4.59
N PHE A 234 -12.88 -24.01 -4.27
CA PHE A 234 -13.46 -24.67 -3.10
C PHE A 234 -14.68 -25.46 -3.52
N GLU A 235 -14.76 -26.72 -3.11
CA GLU A 235 -15.86 -27.65 -3.47
C GLU A 235 -16.16 -27.69 -4.99
N GLY A 236 -15.10 -27.68 -5.80
CA GLY A 236 -15.18 -27.74 -7.26
C GLY A 236 -15.59 -26.42 -7.94
N LYS A 237 -15.81 -25.33 -7.19
CA LYS A 237 -16.13 -24.01 -7.73
C LYS A 237 -14.94 -23.09 -7.64
N VAL A 238 -14.62 -22.40 -8.74
CA VAL A 238 -13.62 -21.32 -8.74
C VAL A 238 -14.19 -20.15 -7.93
N ILE A 239 -13.56 -19.84 -6.80
CA ILE A 239 -13.88 -18.69 -5.95
C ILE A 239 -13.32 -17.41 -6.57
N LYS A 240 -12.04 -17.45 -6.98
CA LYS A 240 -11.30 -16.28 -7.47
C LYS A 240 -10.10 -16.73 -8.29
N THR A 241 -9.77 -16.00 -9.35
CA THR A 241 -8.54 -16.22 -10.11
C THR A 241 -7.60 -15.04 -9.85
N HIS A 242 -6.35 -15.35 -9.52
CA HIS A 242 -5.30 -14.38 -9.23
C HIS A 242 -4.24 -14.45 -10.32
N THR A 243 -3.89 -13.33 -10.94
CA THR A 243 -2.71 -13.27 -11.81
C THR A 243 -1.47 -13.17 -10.94
N VAL A 244 -0.48 -14.02 -11.18
CA VAL A 244 0.83 -13.96 -10.55
C VAL A 244 1.60 -12.82 -11.21
N ILE A 245 1.60 -11.68 -10.53
CA ILE A 245 2.23 -10.43 -11.00
C ILE A 245 3.41 -10.01 -10.13
N LYS A 246 3.74 -10.81 -9.10
CA LYS A 246 4.79 -10.54 -8.11
C LYS A 246 5.76 -11.72 -8.06
N LYS A 247 7.03 -11.41 -7.77
CA LYS A 247 8.07 -12.41 -7.52
C LYS A 247 7.71 -13.37 -6.40
N ASP A 248 7.13 -12.85 -5.31
CA ASP A 248 6.62 -13.65 -4.21
C ASP A 248 5.10 -13.40 -4.13
N THR A 249 4.30 -14.46 -4.32
CA THR A 249 2.86 -14.46 -4.15
C THR A 249 2.52 -15.20 -2.86
N ILE A 250 2.02 -14.47 -1.87
CA ILE A 250 1.74 -14.96 -0.53
C ILE A 250 0.34 -15.57 -0.46
N ILE A 251 0.25 -16.80 0.03
CA ILE A 251 -1.01 -17.51 0.29
C ILE A 251 -1.18 -17.63 1.81
N GLY A 252 -2.33 -17.23 2.34
CA GLY A 252 -2.55 -17.25 3.79
C GLY A 252 -3.92 -16.76 4.21
N ARG A 253 -4.21 -16.82 5.51
CA ARG A 253 -5.49 -16.30 6.06
C ARG A 253 -5.45 -14.83 6.48
N LEU A 254 -4.27 -14.20 6.48
CA LEU A 254 -4.12 -12.81 6.92
C LEU A 254 -4.55 -11.85 5.80
N GLU A 255 -5.31 -10.83 6.16
CA GLU A 255 -5.68 -9.71 5.28
C GLU A 255 -4.41 -8.95 4.88
N GLY A 256 -4.00 -9.08 3.61
CA GLY A 256 -2.68 -8.69 3.10
C GLY A 256 -1.94 -9.80 2.33
N SER A 257 -2.41 -11.05 2.43
CA SER A 257 -1.95 -12.13 1.53
C SER A 257 -2.46 -11.91 0.11
N ASP A 258 -1.64 -12.18 -0.91
CA ASP A 258 -2.03 -12.03 -2.32
C ASP A 258 -3.17 -12.98 -2.71
N ILE A 259 -3.16 -14.19 -2.14
CA ILE A 259 -4.24 -15.17 -2.22
C ILE A 259 -4.71 -15.45 -0.79
N MET A 260 -5.74 -14.71 -0.38
CA MET A 260 -6.34 -14.85 0.94
C MET A 260 -7.33 -16.02 0.97
N ILE A 261 -7.12 -16.93 1.92
CA ILE A 261 -8.03 -18.04 2.21
C ILE A 261 -8.55 -17.86 3.64
N GLU A 262 -9.77 -17.38 3.77
CA GLU A 262 -10.45 -17.13 5.04
C GLU A 262 -10.85 -18.44 5.72
N ASN A 263 -9.87 -19.13 6.30
CA ASN A 263 -10.09 -20.36 7.04
C ASN A 263 -9.16 -20.41 8.26
N PRO A 264 -9.69 -20.64 9.47
CA PRO A 264 -8.87 -20.71 10.68
C PRO A 264 -7.77 -21.78 10.65
N GLY A 265 -7.95 -22.85 9.88
CA GLY A 265 -6.95 -23.89 9.66
C GLY A 265 -5.83 -23.49 8.69
N VAL A 266 -5.98 -22.38 7.96
CA VAL A 266 -4.91 -21.83 7.12
C VAL A 266 -4.03 -20.92 7.98
N SER A 267 -2.71 -21.13 7.97
CA SER A 267 -1.77 -20.24 8.66
C SER A 267 -1.83 -18.80 8.12
N ARG A 268 -1.44 -17.82 8.95
CA ARG A 268 -1.43 -16.39 8.61
C ARG A 268 -0.70 -16.11 7.29
N HIS A 269 0.50 -16.65 7.16
CA HIS A 269 1.26 -16.79 5.91
C HIS A 269 1.53 -18.27 5.73
N HIS A 270 0.72 -18.96 4.94
CA HIS A 270 0.70 -20.41 4.83
C HIS A 270 1.75 -20.94 3.87
N ALA A 271 1.79 -20.37 2.67
CA ALA A 271 2.72 -20.75 1.62
C ALA A 271 3.08 -19.53 0.77
N ILE A 272 4.19 -19.61 0.05
CA ILE A 272 4.64 -18.57 -0.86
C ILE A 272 4.95 -19.22 -2.20
N ILE A 273 4.36 -18.72 -3.28
CA ILE A 273 4.78 -19.05 -4.64
C ILE A 273 5.85 -18.04 -5.03
N ARG A 274 7.05 -18.51 -5.33
CA ARG A 274 8.17 -17.70 -5.80
C ARG A 274 8.38 -17.91 -7.29
N GLU A 275 8.51 -16.82 -8.03
CA GLU A 275 8.91 -16.79 -9.43
C GLU A 275 10.40 -16.43 -9.54
N GLY A 276 11.16 -17.20 -10.31
CA GLY A 276 12.57 -16.93 -10.60
C GLY A 276 13.10 -17.80 -11.73
N ASP A 277 13.93 -17.22 -12.61
CA ASP A 277 14.58 -17.92 -13.73
C ASP A 277 13.61 -18.70 -14.63
N GLY A 278 12.40 -18.16 -14.85
CA GLY A 278 11.34 -18.80 -15.65
C GLY A 278 10.65 -19.99 -14.97
N LYS A 279 10.86 -20.18 -13.67
CA LYS A 279 10.30 -21.26 -12.87
C LYS A 279 9.45 -20.73 -11.72
N PHE A 280 8.50 -21.56 -11.29
CA PHE A 280 7.69 -21.33 -10.10
C PHE A 280 8.04 -22.34 -9.04
N ILE A 281 8.24 -21.87 -7.81
CA ILE A 281 8.51 -22.74 -6.67
C ILE A 281 7.52 -22.38 -5.57
N ILE A 282 6.77 -23.35 -5.07
CA ILE A 282 6.00 -23.17 -3.84
C ILE A 282 6.83 -23.60 -2.64
N GLU A 283 6.79 -22.78 -1.59
CA GLU A 283 7.38 -23.05 -0.29
C GLU A 283 6.28 -23.00 0.78
N ASP A 284 6.17 -24.05 1.58
CA ASP A 284 5.34 -24.05 2.78
C ASP A 284 6.04 -23.23 3.87
N ASN A 285 5.34 -22.26 4.45
CA ASN A 285 5.91 -21.30 5.39
C ASN A 285 5.67 -21.71 6.86
N GLY A 286 5.95 -22.98 7.17
CA GLY A 286 5.76 -23.56 8.50
C GLY A 286 4.28 -23.68 8.87
N SER A 287 3.46 -24.09 7.90
CA SER A 287 2.01 -24.13 8.09
C SER A 287 1.58 -25.28 9.02
N ALA A 288 0.49 -25.06 9.77
CA ALA A 288 0.00 -26.06 10.73
C ALA A 288 -0.51 -27.34 10.05
N ASN A 289 -1.13 -27.20 8.87
CA ASN A 289 -1.78 -28.29 8.15
C ASN A 289 -1.02 -28.77 6.91
N GLY A 290 0.08 -28.10 6.55
CA GLY A 290 0.90 -28.41 5.39
C GLY A 290 0.30 -27.98 4.05
N THR A 291 1.20 -27.80 3.08
CA THR A 291 0.90 -27.57 1.67
C THR A 291 1.10 -28.86 0.88
N PHE A 292 0.22 -29.14 -0.07
CA PHE A 292 0.28 -30.34 -0.91
C PHE A 292 0.28 -29.97 -2.39
N ILE A 293 0.94 -30.74 -3.25
CA ILE A 293 0.83 -30.63 -4.72
C ILE A 293 0.45 -31.99 -5.27
N ASN A 294 -0.65 -32.06 -6.02
CA ASN A 294 -1.16 -33.29 -6.64
C ASN A 294 -1.28 -34.47 -5.65
N GLY A 295 -1.65 -34.17 -4.39
CA GLY A 295 -1.83 -35.16 -3.32
C GLY A 295 -0.58 -35.45 -2.47
N GLU A 296 0.60 -34.91 -2.82
CA GLU A 296 1.83 -35.11 -2.06
C GLU A 296 2.14 -33.89 -1.18
N ARG A 297 2.45 -34.11 0.10
CA ARG A 297 2.85 -33.03 1.02
C ARG A 297 4.24 -32.51 0.63
N VAL A 298 4.38 -31.18 0.58
CA VAL A 298 5.63 -30.53 0.17
C VAL A 298 6.04 -29.46 1.17
N THR A 299 7.36 -29.30 1.36
CA THR A 299 7.96 -28.14 2.04
C THR A 299 8.47 -27.13 1.03
N LYS A 300 9.02 -27.60 -0.09
CA LYS A 300 9.44 -26.81 -1.24
C LYS A 300 9.37 -27.65 -2.51
N ARG A 301 8.71 -27.17 -3.58
CA ARG A 301 8.63 -27.89 -4.86
C ARG A 301 8.44 -26.93 -6.03
N GLU A 302 9.04 -27.25 -7.18
CA GLU A 302 8.79 -26.57 -8.46
C GLU A 302 7.36 -26.88 -8.94
N ILE A 303 6.58 -25.85 -9.24
CA ILE A 303 5.18 -25.92 -9.70
C ILE A 303 5.18 -25.83 -11.24
N LYS A 304 4.42 -26.70 -11.89
CA LYS A 304 4.26 -26.74 -13.35
C LYS A 304 2.86 -26.32 -13.78
N ASP A 305 2.69 -25.96 -15.05
CA ASP A 305 1.35 -25.69 -15.60
C ASP A 305 0.42 -26.89 -15.35
N GLY A 306 -0.77 -26.60 -14.82
CA GLY A 306 -1.78 -27.59 -14.49
C GLY A 306 -1.64 -28.25 -13.13
N ASP A 307 -0.58 -27.96 -12.37
CA ASP A 307 -0.45 -28.48 -11.01
C ASP A 307 -1.54 -27.94 -10.09
N ASN A 308 -2.05 -28.83 -9.25
CA ASN A 308 -3.03 -28.49 -8.23
C ASN A 308 -2.35 -28.41 -6.86
N ILE A 309 -2.25 -27.19 -6.33
CA ILE A 309 -1.76 -26.94 -4.98
C ILE A 309 -2.95 -27.05 -4.03
N GLN A 310 -2.86 -27.92 -3.04
CA GLN A 310 -3.94 -28.12 -2.07
C GLN A 310 -3.53 -27.60 -0.69
N ILE A 311 -4.43 -26.81 -0.11
CA ILE A 311 -4.37 -26.33 1.27
C ILE A 311 -5.72 -26.67 1.91
N LEU A 312 -5.74 -27.63 2.84
CA LEU A 312 -6.98 -28.17 3.42
C LEU A 312 -7.97 -28.60 2.32
N LYS A 313 -9.16 -27.97 2.28
CA LYS A 313 -10.23 -28.21 1.30
C LYS A 313 -10.14 -27.30 0.08
N TYR A 314 -9.16 -26.41 0.04
CA TYR A 314 -8.95 -25.46 -1.05
C TYR A 314 -7.93 -26.02 -2.03
N ASN A 315 -8.26 -25.88 -3.31
CA ASN A 315 -7.41 -26.22 -4.43
C ASN A 315 -7.00 -24.94 -5.13
N LEU A 316 -5.74 -24.79 -5.45
CA LEU A 316 -5.17 -23.66 -6.17
C LEU A 316 -4.59 -24.23 -7.46
N LEU A 317 -5.35 -24.12 -8.55
CA LEU A 317 -4.94 -24.61 -9.86
C LEU A 317 -3.98 -23.59 -10.48
N PHE A 318 -2.74 -24.00 -10.68
CA PHE A 318 -1.71 -23.17 -11.29
C PHE A 318 -1.77 -23.29 -12.82
N ARG A 319 -1.78 -22.16 -13.51
CA ARG A 319 -1.69 -22.07 -14.96
C ARG A 319 -0.59 -21.12 -15.36
N TYR A 320 0.22 -21.48 -16.34
CA TYR A 320 1.30 -20.65 -16.86
C TYR A 320 1.36 -20.78 -18.38
N PRO A 321 1.17 -19.70 -19.15
CA PRO A 321 1.43 -19.77 -20.58
C PRO A 321 2.95 -19.89 -20.80
N LEU A 322 3.36 -20.79 -21.70
CA LEU A 322 4.70 -20.71 -22.26
C LEU A 322 4.87 -19.32 -22.90
N PRO A 323 6.00 -18.62 -22.72
CA PRO A 323 6.33 -17.57 -23.66
C PRO A 323 6.31 -18.18 -25.07
N PRO A 324 5.88 -17.44 -26.11
CA PRO A 324 6.13 -17.91 -27.46
C PRO A 324 7.64 -18.13 -27.53
N VAL A 325 8.05 -19.39 -27.67
CA VAL A 325 9.39 -19.68 -28.15
C VAL A 325 9.45 -18.90 -29.45
N ALA A 326 10.36 -17.95 -29.54
CA ALA A 326 10.66 -17.32 -30.82
C ALA A 326 11.09 -18.47 -31.73
N GLU A 327 10.14 -18.97 -32.52
CA GLU A 327 10.43 -19.88 -33.61
C GLU A 327 11.31 -19.09 -34.57
N ASP A 328 12.57 -19.51 -34.59
CA ASP A 328 13.39 -19.42 -35.78
C ASP A 328 12.52 -19.88 -36.96
N THR A 329 12.52 -19.06 -37.99
CA THR A 329 11.63 -19.16 -39.13
C THR A 329 11.59 -20.57 -39.73
N GLU A 330 10.41 -21.18 -39.82
CA GLU A 330 9.96 -21.86 -41.05
C GLU A 330 8.46 -22.19 -41.06
N LYS A 331 7.77 -21.56 -42.01
CA LYS A 331 6.50 -21.91 -42.68
C LYS A 331 5.66 -23.06 -42.07
N THR A 332 4.42 -22.74 -41.67
CA THR A 332 3.23 -23.43 -42.20
C THR A 332 1.96 -22.63 -41.98
N MET A 333 1.02 -22.81 -42.91
CA MET A 333 -0.22 -22.05 -43.07
C MET A 333 -1.37 -22.55 -42.17
N TYR A 334 -2.43 -21.72 -42.11
CA TYR A 334 -3.87 -22.07 -41.97
C TYR A 334 -4.36 -22.50 -40.56
N VAL A 335 -5.58 -22.23 -40.06
CA VAL A 335 -6.86 -21.66 -40.53
C VAL A 335 -7.55 -21.01 -39.29
N ALA A 336 -8.32 -19.93 -39.45
CA ALA A 336 -9.25 -19.44 -38.41
C ALA A 336 -10.64 -20.11 -38.52
N PRO A 337 -11.27 -20.52 -37.41
CA PRO A 337 -12.74 -20.39 -37.31
C PRO A 337 -13.26 -20.19 -35.85
N PRO A 338 -14.57 -20.02 -35.61
CA PRO A 338 -15.47 -18.94 -36.04
C PRO A 338 -16.23 -18.30 -34.83
N ALA A 339 -17.13 -17.35 -35.11
CA ALA A 339 -17.86 -16.54 -34.13
C ALA A 339 -18.98 -17.26 -33.33
N ALA A 340 -19.11 -16.81 -32.06
CA ALA A 340 -20.29 -16.56 -31.22
C ALA A 340 -21.19 -17.70 -30.67
N THR A 341 -21.53 -17.60 -29.38
CA THR A 341 -22.93 -17.60 -28.87
C THR A 341 -23.03 -16.98 -27.46
N PRO A 342 -24.20 -16.44 -27.07
CA PRO A 342 -24.36 -15.54 -25.91
C PRO A 342 -24.62 -16.30 -24.61
N VAL A 343 -23.98 -15.87 -23.52
CA VAL A 343 -24.17 -16.45 -22.17
C VAL A 343 -25.33 -15.72 -21.46
N LYS A 344 -26.32 -16.51 -21.01
CA LYS A 344 -27.46 -16.10 -20.17
C LYS A 344 -27.01 -15.46 -18.84
N LYS A 345 -27.67 -14.37 -18.43
CA LYS A 345 -27.54 -13.72 -17.10
C LYS A 345 -27.92 -14.69 -15.96
N PRO A 346 -27.12 -14.80 -14.88
CA PRO A 346 -27.58 -15.35 -13.61
C PRO A 346 -28.42 -14.32 -12.85
N ALA A 347 -29.50 -14.78 -12.22
CA ALA A 347 -30.37 -14.05 -11.31
C ALA A 347 -29.68 -13.82 -9.94
N GLY A 348 -29.99 -12.71 -9.27
CA GLY A 348 -29.52 -12.38 -7.91
C GLY A 348 -28.81 -11.03 -7.74
N ALA A 349 -28.66 -10.21 -8.80
CA ALA A 349 -27.90 -8.96 -8.72
C ALA A 349 -28.77 -7.79 -8.25
N ALA A 350 -28.41 -7.20 -7.10
CA ALA A 350 -28.97 -5.93 -6.67
C ALA A 350 -28.67 -4.83 -7.70
N ARG A 351 -29.67 -3.99 -7.98
CA ARG A 351 -29.58 -2.94 -8.98
C ARG A 351 -30.39 -1.71 -8.57
N LEU A 352 -29.96 -0.56 -9.06
CA LEU A 352 -30.73 0.66 -9.04
C LEU A 352 -31.51 0.80 -10.34
N VAL A 353 -32.76 1.24 -10.24
CA VAL A 353 -33.62 1.55 -11.37
C VAL A 353 -33.93 3.04 -11.33
N LEU A 354 -33.47 3.75 -12.35
CA LEU A 354 -33.68 5.18 -12.54
C LEU A 354 -35.07 5.48 -13.13
N GLU A 355 -35.51 6.74 -13.07
CA GLU A 355 -36.84 7.15 -13.58
C GLU A 355 -37.02 6.91 -15.09
N ASP A 356 -35.92 6.96 -15.85
CA ASP A 356 -35.90 6.68 -17.29
C ASP A 356 -35.92 5.17 -17.63
N GLY A 357 -35.97 4.31 -16.61
CA GLY A 357 -35.93 2.86 -16.74
C GLY A 357 -34.52 2.27 -16.85
N THR A 358 -33.47 3.09 -16.75
CA THR A 358 -32.08 2.61 -16.76
C THR A 358 -31.79 1.77 -15.52
N GLU A 359 -31.31 0.55 -15.73
CA GLU A 359 -30.91 -0.36 -14.66
C GLU A 359 -29.38 -0.34 -14.45
N LEU A 360 -28.94 0.06 -13.27
CA LEU A 360 -27.54 0.09 -12.87
C LEU A 360 -27.24 -1.04 -11.89
N PRO A 361 -26.47 -2.07 -12.27
CA PRO A 361 -26.13 -3.17 -11.38
C PRO A 361 -25.12 -2.74 -10.32
N LEU A 362 -25.37 -3.10 -9.07
CA LEU A 362 -24.44 -2.85 -7.96
C LEU A 362 -23.36 -3.94 -7.96
N LYS A 363 -22.27 -3.71 -8.71
CA LYS A 363 -21.16 -4.66 -8.92
C LYS A 363 -19.95 -4.40 -8.02
N SER A 364 -19.80 -3.18 -7.51
CA SER A 364 -18.69 -2.70 -6.68
C SER A 364 -19.06 -2.74 -5.18
N THR A 365 -18.05 -2.67 -4.32
CA THR A 365 -18.22 -2.56 -2.86
C THR A 365 -18.80 -1.19 -2.44
N ILE A 366 -18.62 -0.17 -3.28
CA ILE A 366 -19.12 1.18 -3.07
C ILE A 366 -19.61 1.72 -4.42
N MET A 367 -20.81 2.32 -4.44
CA MET A 367 -21.32 3.13 -5.54
C MET A 367 -21.54 4.56 -5.06
N THR A 368 -21.06 5.55 -5.81
CA THR A 368 -21.10 6.97 -5.45
C THR A 368 -22.18 7.72 -6.23
N ILE A 369 -22.90 8.62 -5.55
CA ILE A 369 -24.04 9.37 -6.12
C ILE A 369 -23.83 10.87 -5.90
N GLY A 370 -23.95 11.69 -6.95
CA GLY A 370 -23.85 13.15 -6.83
C GLY A 370 -23.69 13.87 -8.18
N LYS A 371 -23.40 15.17 -8.14
CA LYS A 371 -23.15 15.97 -9.37
C LYS A 371 -21.71 15.93 -9.88
N GLY A 372 -20.79 15.30 -9.15
CA GLY A 372 -19.38 15.23 -9.50
C GLY A 372 -19.11 14.42 -10.75
N GLU A 373 -18.07 14.79 -11.50
CA GLU A 373 -17.69 14.09 -12.73
C GLU A 373 -17.19 12.66 -12.49
N ASP A 374 -16.76 12.36 -11.27
CA ASP A 374 -16.26 11.04 -10.83
C ASP A 374 -17.34 10.21 -10.10
N MET A 375 -18.60 10.67 -10.10
CA MET A 375 -19.70 9.90 -9.49
C MET A 375 -20.13 8.77 -10.42
N GLU A 376 -20.25 7.56 -9.88
CA GLU A 376 -20.75 6.41 -10.62
C GLU A 376 -22.20 6.61 -11.08
N LEU A 377 -23.03 7.20 -10.21
CA LEU A 377 -24.37 7.68 -10.53
C LEU A 377 -24.41 9.20 -10.49
N LYS A 378 -24.38 9.82 -11.67
CA LYS A 378 -24.49 11.26 -11.84
C LYS A 378 -25.93 11.72 -11.77
N ILE A 379 -26.20 12.71 -10.93
CA ILE A 379 -27.51 13.36 -10.80
C ILE A 379 -27.36 14.87 -10.89
N ASP A 380 -28.28 15.52 -11.60
CA ASP A 380 -28.27 16.97 -11.82
C ASP A 380 -29.11 17.71 -10.75
N GLY A 381 -28.66 18.89 -10.32
CA GLY A 381 -29.44 19.72 -9.41
C GLY A 381 -28.62 20.82 -8.78
N PHE A 382 -29.23 22.02 -8.71
CA PHE A 382 -28.55 23.22 -8.23
C PHE A 382 -28.03 23.07 -6.79
N LEU A 383 -28.80 22.42 -5.91
CA LEU A 383 -28.49 22.23 -4.49
C LEU A 383 -27.93 20.85 -4.15
N ILE A 384 -27.63 20.02 -5.16
CA ILE A 384 -27.04 18.68 -4.96
C ILE A 384 -25.53 18.84 -4.78
N ALA A 385 -24.96 18.11 -3.82
CA ALA A 385 -23.52 18.10 -3.58
C ALA A 385 -22.76 17.32 -4.66
N THR A 386 -21.48 17.65 -4.83
CA THR A 386 -20.56 16.93 -5.71
C THR A 386 -20.52 15.44 -5.38
N HIS A 387 -20.51 15.11 -4.08
CA HIS A 387 -20.68 13.77 -3.54
C HIS A 387 -21.81 13.80 -2.50
N GLN A 388 -23.00 13.39 -2.93
CA GLN A 388 -24.25 13.58 -2.18
C GLN A 388 -24.58 12.36 -1.31
N ALA A 389 -24.37 11.16 -1.83
CA ALA A 389 -24.59 9.92 -1.10
C ALA A 389 -23.69 8.80 -1.64
N SER A 390 -23.50 7.75 -0.84
CA SER A 390 -22.82 6.52 -1.24
C SER A 390 -23.65 5.30 -0.86
N ILE A 391 -23.65 4.28 -1.70
CA ILE A 391 -24.19 2.97 -1.39
C ILE A 391 -23.02 2.03 -1.13
N LEU A 392 -22.95 1.48 0.08
CA LEU A 392 -21.89 0.59 0.54
C LEU A 392 -22.41 -0.84 0.60
N ARG A 393 -21.60 -1.82 0.20
CA ARG A 393 -21.92 -3.25 0.36
C ARG A 393 -21.43 -3.76 1.71
N GLY A 394 -22.36 -4.16 2.56
CA GLY A 394 -22.13 -4.77 3.87
C GLY A 394 -21.59 -6.20 3.78
N LYS A 395 -21.21 -6.76 4.94
CA LYS A 395 -20.53 -8.05 5.07
C LYS A 395 -21.41 -9.24 4.66
N GLU A 396 -22.74 -9.11 4.81
CA GLU A 396 -23.70 -10.14 4.43
C GLU A 396 -24.31 -9.91 3.03
N GLY A 397 -23.78 -8.93 2.29
CA GLY A 397 -24.26 -8.57 0.95
C GLY A 397 -25.46 -7.62 0.96
N GLU A 398 -25.88 -7.14 2.13
CA GLU A 398 -26.79 -5.98 2.20
C GLU A 398 -26.13 -4.72 1.64
N PHE A 399 -26.94 -3.77 1.22
CA PHE A 399 -26.47 -2.46 0.77
C PHE A 399 -26.95 -1.39 1.73
N ILE A 400 -26.08 -0.45 2.08
CA ILE A 400 -26.37 0.64 3.01
C ILE A 400 -26.17 1.96 2.28
N LEU A 401 -27.21 2.79 2.25
CA LEU A 401 -27.14 4.15 1.73
C LEU A 401 -26.69 5.10 2.83
N VAL A 402 -25.64 5.89 2.57
CA VAL A 402 -25.09 6.88 3.49
C VAL A 402 -25.17 8.27 2.84
N HIS A 403 -25.77 9.23 3.52
CA HIS A 403 -25.71 10.64 3.14
C HIS A 403 -24.33 11.21 3.48
N LYS A 404 -23.67 11.85 2.51
CA LYS A 404 -22.28 12.33 2.67
C LYS A 404 -22.17 13.86 2.69
N GLY A 405 -23.26 14.57 2.39
CA GLY A 405 -23.35 16.02 2.53
C GLY A 405 -24.19 16.68 1.45
N GLY A 406 -24.43 17.98 1.60
CA GLY A 406 -25.20 18.82 0.66
C GLY A 406 -26.37 19.55 1.30
N MET A 407 -26.84 20.64 0.67
CA MET A 407 -28.01 21.38 1.13
C MET A 407 -29.32 20.63 0.88
N THR A 408 -29.30 19.67 -0.06
CA THR A 408 -30.40 18.75 -0.33
C THR A 408 -30.28 17.55 0.60
N ALA A 409 -31.34 17.18 1.29
CA ALA A 409 -31.35 15.95 2.09
C ALA A 409 -31.49 14.73 1.18
N THR A 410 -30.76 13.66 1.49
CA THR A 410 -31.03 12.33 0.94
C THR A 410 -32.19 11.71 1.71
N LYS A 411 -33.18 11.17 1.01
CA LYS A 411 -34.34 10.51 1.61
C LYS A 411 -34.51 9.09 1.11
N VAL A 412 -35.12 8.24 1.92
CA VAL A 412 -35.61 6.92 1.50
C VAL A 412 -37.08 6.83 1.89
N ASN A 413 -37.94 6.49 0.93
CA ASN A 413 -39.39 6.38 1.11
C ASN A 413 -40.04 7.64 1.75
N GLY A 414 -39.50 8.82 1.44
CA GLY A 414 -39.96 10.12 1.95
C GLY A 414 -39.32 10.59 3.26
N GLU A 415 -38.59 9.73 3.97
CA GLU A 415 -37.92 10.06 5.23
C GLU A 415 -36.46 10.48 5.00
N LYS A 416 -35.99 11.54 5.69
CA LYS A 416 -34.59 11.98 5.61
C LYS A 416 -33.69 11.00 6.35
N ILE A 417 -32.56 10.64 5.74
CA ILE A 417 -31.61 9.67 6.29
C ILE A 417 -30.22 10.28 6.43
N ASN A 418 -29.48 9.83 7.45
CA ASN A 418 -28.03 9.95 7.50
C ASN A 418 -27.39 8.64 7.01
N GLU A 419 -27.96 7.51 7.42
CA GLU A 419 -27.61 6.16 7.00
C GLU A 419 -28.89 5.30 6.96
N HIS A 420 -29.02 4.41 5.97
CA HIS A 420 -30.19 3.56 5.79
C HIS A 420 -29.84 2.24 5.08
N PRO A 421 -30.04 1.07 5.73
CA PRO A 421 -29.95 -0.22 5.07
C PRO A 421 -31.05 -0.39 4.00
N LEU A 422 -30.65 -0.55 2.74
CA LEU A 422 -31.54 -0.65 1.59
C LEU A 422 -32.26 -2.01 1.55
N LYS A 423 -33.58 -1.95 1.43
CA LYS A 423 -34.48 -3.10 1.26
C LYS A 423 -35.05 -3.12 -0.14
N ASN A 424 -35.29 -4.32 -0.67
CA ASN A 424 -35.89 -4.47 -2.00
C ASN A 424 -37.19 -3.66 -2.11
N GLY A 425 -37.26 -2.76 -3.10
CA GLY A 425 -38.36 -1.83 -3.30
C GLY A 425 -38.17 -0.44 -2.68
N ASP A 426 -37.08 -0.18 -1.96
CA ASP A 426 -36.80 1.15 -1.40
C ASP A 426 -36.62 2.20 -2.50
N VAL A 427 -37.25 3.36 -2.32
CA VAL A 427 -37.12 4.51 -3.23
C VAL A 427 -36.23 5.56 -2.59
N ILE A 428 -35.06 5.76 -3.18
CA ILE A 428 -34.10 6.80 -2.81
C ILE A 428 -34.52 8.09 -3.50
N GLU A 429 -34.74 9.16 -2.74
CA GLU A 429 -35.06 10.49 -3.26
C GLU A 429 -33.93 11.48 -2.97
N ILE A 430 -33.39 12.09 -4.03
CA ILE A 430 -32.37 13.14 -3.94
C ILE A 430 -32.79 14.30 -4.84
N GLY A 431 -33.27 15.38 -4.21
CA GLY A 431 -33.80 16.53 -4.94
C GLY A 431 -35.05 16.14 -5.73
N LYS A 432 -34.98 16.24 -7.06
CA LYS A 432 -36.06 15.81 -7.97
C LYS A 432 -35.96 14.35 -8.40
N HIS A 433 -34.84 13.68 -8.14
CA HIS A 433 -34.55 12.33 -8.64
C HIS A 433 -35.08 11.25 -7.71
N LYS A 434 -35.79 10.28 -8.27
CA LYS A 434 -36.19 9.04 -7.60
C LYS A 434 -35.47 7.83 -8.19
N ILE A 435 -34.87 7.02 -7.33
CA ILE A 435 -34.09 5.85 -7.72
C ILE A 435 -34.57 4.67 -6.90
N SER A 436 -35.07 3.63 -7.56
CA SER A 436 -35.58 2.43 -6.89
C SER A 436 -34.49 1.39 -6.72
N TYR A 437 -34.31 0.88 -5.52
CA TYR A 437 -33.40 -0.24 -5.25
C TYR A 437 -34.16 -1.56 -5.39
N MET A 438 -33.66 -2.45 -6.27
CA MET A 438 -34.29 -3.73 -6.60
C MET A 438 -33.29 -4.87 -6.46
N VAL A 439 -33.75 -5.99 -5.91
CA VAL A 439 -33.00 -7.25 -5.83
C VAL A 439 -33.81 -8.31 -6.58
N SER A 440 -33.20 -8.95 -7.58
CA SER A 440 -33.83 -9.99 -8.42
C SER A 440 -33.76 -11.38 -7.81
#